data_AF-A0A838V171-F1
#
_entry.id   AF-A0A838V171-F1
#
_cell.length_a   1.000
_cell.length_b   1.000
_cell.length_c   1.000
_cell.angle_alpha   90.00
_cell.angle_beta   90.00
_cell.angle_gamma   90.00
#
_symmetry.space_group_name_H-M   'P 1'
#
loop_
_entity.id
_entity.type
_entity.pdbx_description
1 polymer ?
#
loop_
_entity_poly.entity_id
_entity_poly.type
_entity_poly.pdbx_seq_one_letter_code
_entity_poly.pdbx_strand_id
1 'polypeptide(L)'
;MIVERTENPMWLSNAYLVADDERRSGVLIDGNDELGPLLAKAEREGIEITHILVTHPHGDHIAGLDEARKQLGNPPLVAHAATGAELDEEVEVILGDGDKLDTGALQIEALYTPGHAAGHLAFLIDGTDVFTADVLFKGTVGGTMAPGASGFDDLQASVMRLMELPPETTVHPGHCEPTTIGAELADNPFVRIWRGVDATGEEEVTVWGRPATMKLWAPDYDGGNKAWIVFGDSGEEVIVGGSQVERS
;
A
#
# COMPACT_ATOMS: atom_id res chain seq x y z
N MET A 1 20.09 -0.91 -5.53
CA MET A 1 19.40 0.36 -5.23
C MET A 1 19.46 0.70 -3.74
N ILE A 2 19.11 1.94 -3.38
CA ILE A 2 18.97 2.41 -2.00
C ILE A 2 17.49 2.62 -1.72
N VAL A 3 17.04 2.17 -0.53
CA VAL A 3 15.70 2.45 0.00
C VAL A 3 15.87 3.08 1.38
N GLU A 4 15.33 4.29 1.54
CA GLU A 4 15.17 4.94 2.85
C GLU A 4 13.69 5.08 3.15
N ARG A 5 13.32 4.87 4.41
CA ARG A 5 11.93 4.93 4.90
C ARG A 5 11.83 5.92 6.06
N THR A 6 10.79 6.73 6.07
CA THR A 6 10.30 7.39 7.30
C THR A 6 8.94 6.81 7.67
N GLU A 7 8.63 6.80 8.95
CA GLU A 7 7.35 6.34 9.49
C GLU A 7 6.75 7.47 10.34
N ASN A 8 5.49 7.83 10.09
CA ASN A 8 4.78 8.81 10.91
C ASN A 8 4.40 8.19 12.26
N PRO A 9 4.75 8.80 13.41
CA PRO A 9 4.52 8.18 14.72
C PRO A 9 3.04 8.10 15.14
N MET A 10 2.14 8.80 14.44
CA MET A 10 0.70 8.80 14.73
C MET A 10 -0.09 7.91 13.77
N TRP A 11 0.19 8.00 12.47
CA TRP A 11 -0.50 7.19 11.45
C TRP A 11 0.19 5.85 11.21
N LEU A 12 1.45 5.73 11.60
CA LEU A 12 2.34 4.61 11.26
C LEU A 12 2.55 4.47 9.74
N SER A 13 2.15 5.47 8.95
CA SER A 13 2.31 5.46 7.50
C SER A 13 3.74 5.76 7.10
N ASN A 14 4.18 5.13 6.03
CA ASN A 14 5.51 5.15 5.50
C ASN A 14 5.57 6.02 4.24
N ALA A 15 6.65 6.78 4.13
CA ALA A 15 7.08 7.36 2.86
C ALA A 15 8.49 6.83 2.55
N TYR A 16 8.80 6.73 1.25
CA TYR A 16 10.04 6.13 0.80
C TYR A 16 10.82 7.04 -0.16
N LEU A 17 12.14 7.09 0.04
CA LEU A 17 13.08 7.55 -0.99
C LEU A 17 13.74 6.31 -1.59
N VAL A 18 13.60 6.14 -2.91
CA VAL A 18 14.28 5.07 -3.66
C VAL A 18 15.24 5.71 -4.65
N ALA A 19 16.49 5.27 -4.65
CA ALA A 19 17.53 5.83 -5.52
C ALA A 19 18.38 4.74 -6.18
N ASP A 20 18.90 5.05 -7.37
CA ASP A 20 19.84 4.17 -8.06
C ASP A 20 21.14 3.97 -7.25
N ASP A 21 21.90 2.91 -7.56
CA ASP A 21 23.15 2.60 -6.86
C ASP A 21 24.24 3.66 -7.05
N GLU A 22 24.18 4.41 -8.14
CA GLU A 22 25.08 5.54 -8.42
C GLU A 22 24.72 6.81 -7.63
N ARG A 23 23.57 6.82 -6.94
CA ARG A 23 22.98 7.94 -6.20
C ARG A 23 22.74 9.19 -7.05
N ARG A 24 22.48 9.01 -8.35
CA ARG A 24 22.27 10.14 -9.27
C ARG A 24 20.83 10.57 -9.34
N SER A 25 19.93 9.60 -9.40
CA SER A 25 18.50 9.82 -9.50
C SER A 25 17.72 8.97 -8.51
N GLY A 26 16.55 9.46 -8.14
CA GLY A 26 15.62 8.73 -7.31
C GLY A 26 14.18 9.20 -7.48
N VAL A 27 13.30 8.53 -6.74
CA VAL A 27 11.88 8.85 -6.61
C VAL A 27 11.51 8.93 -5.14
N LEU A 28 10.52 9.77 -4.85
CA LEU A 28 9.77 9.70 -3.60
C LEU A 28 8.52 8.86 -3.86
N ILE A 29 8.15 7.99 -2.92
CA ILE A 29 6.91 7.20 -2.98
C ILE A 29 6.09 7.56 -1.75
N ASP A 30 4.90 8.08 -1.99
CA ASP A 30 3.95 8.61 -1.01
C ASP A 30 4.51 9.72 -0.11
N GLY A 31 3.59 10.36 0.62
CA GLY A 31 3.82 11.30 1.71
C GLY A 31 3.36 10.71 3.03
N ASN A 32 3.79 11.29 4.15
CA ASN A 32 3.32 10.94 5.48
C ASN A 32 3.52 12.08 6.50
N ASP A 33 3.75 13.30 6.02
CA ASP A 33 4.15 14.48 6.82
C ASP A 33 5.51 14.36 7.54
N GLU A 34 6.24 13.25 7.38
CA GLU A 34 7.59 13.02 7.94
C GLU A 34 8.64 12.90 6.81
N LEU A 35 8.54 13.77 5.79
CA LEU A 35 9.40 13.72 4.60
C LEU A 35 10.78 14.37 4.80
N GLY A 36 10.94 15.23 5.82
CA GLY A 36 12.16 15.99 6.07
C GLY A 36 13.45 15.15 6.09
N PRO A 37 13.51 14.01 6.80
CA PRO A 37 14.67 13.12 6.79
C PRO A 37 15.01 12.55 5.40
N LEU A 38 14.00 12.23 4.58
CA LEU A 38 14.18 11.74 3.22
C LEU A 38 14.78 12.83 2.31
N LEU A 39 14.20 14.04 2.36
CA LEU A 39 14.69 15.19 1.59
C LEU A 39 16.12 15.58 1.98
N ALA A 40 16.42 15.62 3.28
CA ALA A 40 17.76 15.90 3.78
C ALA A 40 18.78 14.82 3.37
N LYS A 41 18.36 13.56 3.26
CA LYS A 41 19.20 12.48 2.72
C LYS A 41 19.47 12.67 1.24
N ALA A 42 18.43 12.96 0.45
CA ALA A 42 18.57 13.21 -0.99
C ALA A 42 19.55 14.37 -1.25
N GLU A 43 19.38 15.49 -0.55
CA GLU A 43 20.29 16.65 -0.65
C GLU A 43 21.73 16.30 -0.28
N ARG A 44 21.93 15.65 0.88
CA ARG A 44 23.27 15.28 1.37
C ARG A 44 24.01 14.35 0.41
N GLU A 45 23.29 13.43 -0.23
CA GLU A 45 23.87 12.42 -1.13
C GLU A 45 23.87 12.85 -2.60
N GLY A 46 23.32 14.02 -2.92
CA GLY A 46 23.25 14.54 -4.29
C GLY A 46 22.28 13.77 -5.19
N ILE A 47 21.26 13.15 -4.61
CA ILE A 47 20.23 12.39 -5.32
C ILE A 47 19.19 13.38 -5.86
N GLU A 48 19.04 13.43 -7.19
CA GLU A 48 17.96 14.19 -7.83
C GLU A 48 16.66 13.39 -7.74
N ILE A 49 15.66 13.90 -7.01
CA ILE A 49 14.31 13.32 -7.00
C ILE A 49 13.59 13.75 -8.28
N THR A 50 13.42 12.80 -9.17
CA THR A 50 12.91 13.03 -10.53
C THR A 50 11.39 12.94 -10.62
N HIS A 51 10.76 12.14 -9.77
CA HIS A 51 9.33 11.88 -9.75
C HIS A 51 8.87 11.66 -8.31
N ILE A 52 7.60 11.94 -8.07
CA ILE A 52 6.89 11.56 -6.85
C ILE A 52 5.79 10.59 -7.28
N LEU A 53 5.89 9.35 -6.82
CA LEU A 53 4.91 8.30 -7.10
C LEU A 53 3.87 8.30 -5.97
N VAL A 54 2.59 8.35 -6.33
CA VAL A 54 1.47 8.31 -5.39
C VAL A 54 0.70 7.01 -5.62
N THR A 55 0.68 6.16 -4.61
CA THR A 55 0.00 4.87 -4.67
C THR A 55 -1.52 5.05 -4.69
N HIS A 56 -2.05 5.89 -3.80
CA HIS A 56 -3.47 6.17 -3.64
C HIS A 56 -3.71 7.52 -2.90
N PRO A 57 -4.94 8.09 -2.90
CA PRO A 57 -5.17 9.49 -2.52
C PRO A 57 -5.48 9.69 -1.02
N HIS A 58 -5.18 8.73 -0.14
CA HIS A 58 -5.52 8.88 1.27
C HIS A 58 -4.59 9.87 1.98
N GLY A 59 -5.16 10.57 2.95
CA GLY A 59 -4.53 11.76 3.54
C GLY A 59 -3.16 11.50 4.15
N ASP A 60 -3.00 10.37 4.83
CA ASP A 60 -1.75 9.92 5.45
C ASP A 60 -0.71 9.37 4.47
N HIS A 61 -1.08 9.25 3.18
CA HIS A 61 -0.23 8.89 2.04
C HIS A 61 0.08 10.06 1.11
N ILE A 62 -0.56 11.22 1.28
CA ILE A 62 -0.30 12.43 0.48
C ILE A 62 0.15 13.62 1.34
N ALA A 63 0.09 13.48 2.66
CA ALA A 63 0.48 14.53 3.59
C ALA A 63 1.94 14.96 3.37
N GLY A 64 2.15 16.27 3.28
CA GLY A 64 3.46 16.88 3.06
C GLY A 64 3.96 16.85 1.62
N LEU A 65 3.27 16.19 0.67
CA LEU A 65 3.72 16.09 -0.72
C LEU A 65 3.82 17.46 -1.40
N ASP A 66 2.81 18.34 -1.27
CA ASP A 66 2.82 19.68 -1.89
C ASP A 66 4.06 20.50 -1.48
N GLU A 67 4.36 20.54 -0.18
CA GLU A 67 5.51 21.27 0.34
C GLU A 67 6.84 20.62 -0.09
N ALA A 68 6.95 19.29 0.00
CA ALA A 68 8.13 18.58 -0.46
C ALA A 68 8.37 18.79 -1.97
N ARG A 69 7.30 18.72 -2.77
CA ARG A 69 7.32 18.92 -4.22
C ARG A 69 7.82 20.31 -4.59
N LYS A 70 7.36 21.36 -3.89
CA LYS A 70 7.85 22.73 -4.06
C LYS A 70 9.34 22.86 -3.74
N GLN A 71 9.80 22.24 -2.65
CA GLN A 71 11.22 22.27 -2.25
C GLN A 71 12.12 21.57 -3.28
N LEU A 72 11.61 20.52 -3.92
CA LEU A 72 12.32 19.73 -4.95
C LEU A 72 12.28 20.35 -6.34
N GLY A 73 11.63 21.50 -6.54
CA GLY A 73 11.52 22.14 -7.85
C GLY A 73 10.42 21.57 -8.74
N ASN A 74 9.35 21.04 -8.13
CA ASN A 74 8.16 20.48 -8.79
C ASN A 74 8.43 19.28 -9.69
N PRO A 75 9.02 18.18 -9.19
CA PRO A 75 9.03 16.93 -9.93
C PRO A 75 7.59 16.51 -10.30
N PRO A 76 7.38 15.85 -11.46
CA PRO A 76 6.08 15.33 -11.86
C PRO A 76 5.50 14.37 -10.82
N LEU A 77 4.21 14.53 -10.54
CA LEU A 77 3.42 13.54 -9.83
C LEU A 77 3.05 12.40 -10.78
N VAL A 78 3.13 11.18 -10.27
CA VAL A 78 2.84 9.96 -11.00
C VAL A 78 1.80 9.16 -10.23
N ALA A 79 0.67 8.86 -10.85
CA ALA A 79 -0.40 8.08 -10.21
C ALA A 79 -1.30 7.40 -11.24
N HIS A 80 -2.21 6.55 -10.77
CA HIS A 80 -3.31 6.10 -11.60
C HIS A 80 -4.30 7.23 -11.87
N ALA A 81 -5.04 7.14 -12.99
CA ALA A 81 -6.06 8.14 -13.37
C ALA A 81 -7.13 8.35 -12.30
N ALA A 82 -7.58 7.28 -11.64
CA ALA A 82 -8.59 7.39 -10.57
C ALA A 82 -8.01 8.06 -9.31
N THR A 83 -6.76 7.76 -8.93
CA THR A 83 -6.08 8.46 -7.84
C THR A 83 -5.92 9.94 -8.18
N GLY A 84 -5.44 10.26 -9.39
CA GLY A 84 -5.28 11.65 -9.84
C GLY A 84 -6.59 12.44 -9.92
N ALA A 85 -7.75 11.79 -10.09
CA ALA A 85 -9.05 12.45 -10.06
C ALA A 85 -9.51 12.86 -8.65
N GLU A 86 -8.88 12.31 -7.61
CA GLU A 86 -9.15 12.59 -6.20
C GLU A 86 -8.10 13.52 -5.56
N LEU A 87 -6.97 13.74 -6.22
CA LEU A 87 -5.94 14.69 -5.79
C LEU A 87 -6.31 16.13 -6.16
N ASP A 88 -5.92 17.08 -5.30
CA ASP A 88 -6.06 18.51 -5.57
C ASP A 88 -5.04 19.03 -6.61
N GLU A 89 -3.94 18.29 -6.81
CA GLU A 89 -2.88 18.62 -7.77
C GLU A 89 -3.03 17.83 -9.08
N GLU A 90 -2.61 18.46 -10.18
CA GLU A 90 -2.54 17.78 -11.48
C GLU A 90 -1.46 16.69 -11.44
N VAL A 91 -1.85 15.47 -11.80
CA VAL A 91 -0.92 14.36 -12.02
C VAL A 91 -0.40 14.42 -13.45
N GLU A 92 0.89 14.70 -13.62
CA GLU A 92 1.49 14.85 -14.94
C GLU A 92 1.76 13.53 -15.66
N VAL A 93 1.93 12.43 -14.91
CA VAL A 93 2.17 11.10 -15.49
C VAL A 93 1.13 10.13 -14.97
N ILE A 94 0.27 9.68 -15.88
CA ILE A 94 -0.75 8.68 -15.58
C ILE A 94 -0.21 7.30 -15.94
N LEU A 95 -0.18 6.40 -14.96
CA LEU A 95 0.18 4.99 -15.17
C LEU A 95 -1.03 4.08 -14.96
N GLY A 96 -1.14 3.06 -15.82
CA GLY A 96 -2.05 1.95 -15.67
C GLY A 96 -1.31 0.65 -15.33
N ASP A 97 -2.02 -0.46 -15.49
CA ASP A 97 -1.46 -1.78 -15.19
C ASP A 97 -0.34 -2.20 -16.15
N GLY A 98 0.83 -2.56 -15.60
CA GLY A 98 2.00 -2.99 -16.35
C GLY A 98 2.75 -1.86 -17.07
N ASP A 99 2.30 -0.62 -16.93
CA ASP A 99 3.00 0.54 -17.47
C ASP A 99 4.34 0.74 -16.74
N LYS A 100 5.32 1.27 -17.47
CA LYS A 100 6.69 1.42 -16.99
C LYS A 100 7.13 2.87 -17.02
N LEU A 101 7.89 3.23 -16.00
CA LEU A 101 8.55 4.52 -15.87
C LEU A 101 10.02 4.26 -15.54
N ASP A 102 10.90 4.67 -16.44
CA ASP A 102 12.34 4.63 -16.20
C ASP A 102 12.79 5.99 -15.67
N THR A 103 13.59 5.99 -14.60
CA THR A 103 14.24 7.20 -14.10
C THR A 103 15.69 6.93 -13.71
N GLY A 104 16.60 7.59 -14.43
CA GLY A 104 18.01 7.27 -14.44
C GLY A 104 18.24 5.78 -14.70
N ALA A 105 18.66 5.04 -13.67
CA ALA A 105 18.87 3.59 -13.75
C ALA A 105 17.80 2.74 -13.07
N LEU A 106 16.80 3.35 -12.41
CA LEU A 106 15.67 2.64 -11.82
C LEU A 106 14.64 2.29 -12.89
N GLN A 107 14.19 1.04 -12.89
CA GLN A 107 13.07 0.56 -13.70
C GLN A 107 11.86 0.37 -12.81
N ILE A 108 10.81 1.17 -13.02
CA ILE A 108 9.60 1.15 -12.20
C ILE A 108 8.45 0.59 -13.04
N GLU A 109 7.83 -0.48 -12.57
CA GLU A 109 6.62 -1.05 -13.15
C GLU A 109 5.43 -0.80 -12.22
N ALA A 110 4.37 -0.18 -12.74
CA ALA A 110 3.13 0.02 -12.03
C ALA A 110 2.27 -1.24 -12.10
N LEU A 111 1.90 -1.77 -10.94
CA LEU A 111 0.99 -2.90 -10.79
C LEU A 111 -0.35 -2.36 -10.29
N TYR A 112 -1.40 -2.47 -11.11
CA TYR A 112 -2.73 -2.07 -10.69
C TYR A 112 -3.26 -3.02 -9.64
N THR A 113 -3.51 -2.48 -8.44
CA THR A 113 -3.85 -3.25 -7.23
C THR A 113 -5.04 -2.64 -6.50
N PRO A 114 -6.22 -2.52 -7.14
CA PRO A 114 -7.41 -1.94 -6.52
C PRO A 114 -7.88 -2.76 -5.31
N GLY A 115 -8.75 -2.15 -4.51
CA GLY A 115 -9.37 -2.78 -3.35
C GLY A 115 -9.50 -1.78 -2.21
N HIS A 116 -8.37 -1.39 -1.64
CA HIS A 116 -8.30 -0.34 -0.63
C HIS A 116 -8.68 1.04 -1.18
N ALA A 117 -8.25 1.33 -2.41
CA ALA A 117 -8.69 2.45 -3.21
C ALA A 117 -8.86 2.00 -4.67
N ALA A 118 -9.84 2.57 -5.39
CA ALA A 118 -10.13 2.21 -6.78
C ALA A 118 -8.97 2.51 -7.75
N GLY A 119 -8.12 3.50 -7.42
CA GLY A 119 -6.95 3.89 -8.19
C GLY A 119 -5.61 3.34 -7.67
N HIS A 120 -5.62 2.39 -6.74
CA HIS A 120 -4.39 1.98 -6.08
C HIS A 120 -3.37 1.34 -7.03
N LEU A 121 -2.12 1.82 -6.99
CA LEU A 121 -0.96 1.21 -7.65
C LEU A 121 0.03 0.70 -6.60
N ALA A 122 0.58 -0.47 -6.85
CA ALA A 122 1.84 -0.90 -6.25
C ALA A 122 2.96 -0.63 -7.27
N PHE A 123 4.16 -0.29 -6.80
CA PHE A 123 5.29 -0.03 -7.69
C PHE A 123 6.35 -1.10 -7.49
N LEU A 124 6.63 -1.89 -8.53
CA LEU A 124 7.71 -2.86 -8.55
C LEU A 124 8.96 -2.21 -9.15
N ILE A 125 10.03 -2.11 -8.37
CA ILE A 125 11.27 -1.46 -8.76
C ILE A 125 12.34 -2.53 -8.98
N ASP A 126 12.99 -2.46 -10.14
CA ASP A 126 14.06 -3.35 -10.62
C ASP A 126 13.71 -4.86 -10.55
N GLY A 127 12.42 -5.18 -10.45
CA GLY A 127 11.91 -6.55 -10.30
C GLY A 127 12.17 -7.21 -8.93
N THR A 128 12.73 -6.48 -7.96
CA THR A 128 13.16 -7.06 -6.66
C THR A 128 12.40 -6.50 -5.46
N ASP A 129 11.85 -5.29 -5.56
CA ASP A 129 11.24 -4.61 -4.43
C ASP A 129 9.91 -4.00 -4.85
N VAL A 130 8.83 -4.35 -4.14
CA VAL A 130 7.48 -3.87 -4.42
C VAL A 130 6.97 -2.99 -3.28
N PHE A 131 6.53 -1.79 -3.63
CA PHE A 131 5.94 -0.83 -2.72
C PHE A 131 4.42 -0.98 -2.80
N THR A 132 3.82 -1.56 -1.76
CA THR A 132 2.44 -2.06 -1.80
C THR A 132 1.42 -1.15 -1.14
N ALA A 133 1.88 -0.06 -0.52
CA ALA A 133 1.07 0.84 0.29
C ALA A 133 0.02 0.06 1.11
N ASP A 134 -1.27 0.29 0.85
CA ASP A 134 -2.35 -0.17 1.70
C ASP A 134 -3.08 -1.42 1.18
N VAL A 135 -2.43 -2.17 0.31
CA VAL A 135 -2.95 -3.45 -0.20
C VAL A 135 -2.39 -4.63 0.60
N LEU A 136 -1.07 -4.68 0.79
CA LEU A 136 -0.37 -5.78 1.46
C LEU A 136 0.58 -5.25 2.52
N PHE A 137 0.47 -5.80 3.72
CA PHE A 137 1.34 -5.51 4.86
C PHE A 137 2.01 -6.79 5.35
N LYS A 138 2.92 -6.64 6.30
CA LYS A 138 3.49 -7.78 7.03
C LYS A 138 2.42 -8.48 7.87
N GLY A 139 2.00 -9.67 7.45
CA GLY A 139 1.08 -10.54 8.17
C GLY A 139 -0.40 -10.10 8.13
N THR A 140 -0.76 -9.11 7.32
CA THR A 140 -2.14 -8.60 7.18
C THR A 140 -2.34 -7.94 5.81
N VAL A 141 -3.53 -7.42 5.52
CA VAL A 141 -3.91 -6.81 4.23
C VAL A 141 -4.70 -5.52 4.44
N GLY A 142 -4.92 -4.77 3.34
CA GLY A 142 -5.75 -3.57 3.30
C GLY A 142 -7.15 -3.72 3.90
N GLY A 143 -7.68 -2.62 4.44
CA GLY A 143 -9.12 -2.50 4.70
C GLY A 143 -9.88 -2.16 3.40
N THR A 144 -11.13 -2.60 3.29
CA THR A 144 -11.92 -2.44 2.04
C THR A 144 -13.07 -1.45 2.17
N MET A 145 -13.09 -0.67 3.25
CA MET A 145 -14.21 0.21 3.62
C MET A 145 -13.79 1.68 3.76
N ALA A 146 -12.56 2.00 3.37
CA ALA A 146 -12.09 3.38 3.28
C ALA A 146 -12.86 4.13 2.17
N PRO A 147 -12.99 5.47 2.24
CA PRO A 147 -13.53 6.24 1.14
C PRO A 147 -12.77 5.96 -0.17
N GLY A 148 -13.51 5.73 -1.26
CA GLY A 148 -12.94 5.39 -2.56
C GLY A 148 -12.48 3.94 -2.73
N ALA A 149 -12.68 3.07 -1.72
CA ALA A 149 -12.42 1.64 -1.84
C ALA A 149 -13.28 0.99 -2.93
N SER A 150 -12.70 0.06 -3.69
CA SER A 150 -13.42 -0.71 -4.70
C SER A 150 -13.92 -2.07 -4.18
N GLY A 151 -13.44 -2.49 -3.00
CA GLY A 151 -14.06 -3.57 -2.21
C GLY A 151 -13.20 -4.81 -2.03
N PHE A 152 -13.80 -5.84 -1.44
CA PHE A 152 -13.13 -7.08 -1.04
C PHE A 152 -12.61 -7.90 -2.22
N ASP A 153 -13.43 -8.15 -3.24
CA ASP A 153 -13.05 -8.99 -4.38
C ASP A 153 -11.82 -8.43 -5.09
N ASP A 154 -11.78 -7.12 -5.29
CA ASP A 154 -10.64 -6.41 -5.88
C ASP A 154 -9.39 -6.53 -5.00
N LEU A 155 -9.51 -6.28 -3.69
CA LEU A 155 -8.38 -6.39 -2.78
C LEU A 155 -7.82 -7.81 -2.75
N GLN A 156 -8.68 -8.82 -2.67
CA GLN A 156 -8.29 -10.22 -2.67
C GLN A 156 -7.56 -10.56 -3.98
N ALA A 157 -8.11 -10.17 -5.13
CA ALA A 157 -7.48 -10.40 -6.43
C ALA A 157 -6.11 -9.71 -6.52
N SER A 158 -6.00 -8.47 -6.05
CA SER A 158 -4.76 -7.67 -6.03
C SER A 158 -3.69 -8.31 -5.17
N VAL A 159 -4.01 -8.72 -3.93
CA VAL A 159 -3.07 -9.40 -3.05
C VAL A 159 -2.65 -10.74 -3.65
N MET A 160 -3.59 -11.53 -4.17
CA MET A 160 -3.27 -12.83 -4.76
C MET A 160 -2.42 -12.70 -6.03
N ARG A 161 -2.57 -11.62 -6.80
CA ARG A 161 -1.68 -11.30 -7.92
C ARG A 161 -0.27 -10.93 -7.44
N LEU A 162 -0.14 -10.15 -6.37
CA LEU A 162 1.18 -9.85 -5.77
C LEU A 162 1.89 -11.14 -5.34
N MET A 163 1.15 -12.15 -4.89
CA MET A 163 1.71 -13.45 -4.51
C MET A 163 2.30 -14.26 -5.70
N GLU A 164 2.09 -13.82 -6.95
CA GLU A 164 2.72 -14.42 -8.14
C GLU A 164 4.15 -13.92 -8.39
N LEU A 165 4.56 -12.84 -7.70
CA LEU A 165 5.94 -12.34 -7.74
C LEU A 165 6.92 -13.36 -7.12
N PRO A 166 8.23 -13.27 -7.45
CA PRO A 166 9.24 -14.12 -6.84
C PRO A 166 9.18 -14.08 -5.30
N PRO A 167 9.30 -15.22 -4.59
CA PRO A 167 9.23 -15.25 -3.12
C PRO A 167 10.25 -14.36 -2.41
N GLU A 168 11.39 -14.11 -3.05
CA GLU A 168 12.45 -13.23 -2.57
C GLU A 168 12.16 -11.74 -2.72
N THR A 169 11.09 -11.36 -3.45
CA THR A 169 10.72 -9.95 -3.63
C THR A 169 10.40 -9.31 -2.28
N THR A 170 11.11 -8.23 -1.96
CA THR A 170 10.88 -7.44 -0.74
C THR A 170 9.60 -6.63 -0.89
N VAL A 171 8.76 -6.65 0.13
CA VAL A 171 7.54 -5.86 0.21
C VAL A 171 7.77 -4.69 1.15
N HIS A 172 7.56 -3.48 0.63
CA HIS A 172 7.63 -2.21 1.34
C HIS A 172 6.20 -1.66 1.51
N PRO A 173 5.56 -1.90 2.67
CA PRO A 173 4.16 -1.57 2.86
C PRO A 173 3.94 -0.10 3.18
N GLY A 174 2.67 0.32 3.10
CA GLY A 174 2.23 1.66 3.45
C GLY A 174 2.36 1.97 4.93
N HIS A 175 2.35 0.95 5.79
CA HIS A 175 2.50 1.12 7.23
C HIS A 175 3.47 0.10 7.82
N CYS A 176 4.21 0.53 8.85
CA CYS A 176 5.10 -0.31 9.65
C CYS A 176 6.16 -1.07 8.84
N GLU A 177 6.49 -2.30 9.26
CA GLU A 177 7.70 -3.02 8.88
C GLU A 177 7.61 -3.75 7.53
N PRO A 178 8.71 -3.79 6.75
CA PRO A 178 8.77 -4.56 5.52
C PRO A 178 8.71 -6.08 5.74
N THR A 179 8.40 -6.79 4.67
CA THR A 179 8.30 -8.26 4.59
C THR A 179 8.79 -8.77 3.23
N THR A 180 8.48 -10.01 2.86
CA THR A 180 8.74 -10.58 1.53
C THR A 180 7.52 -11.35 1.04
N ILE A 181 7.37 -11.48 -0.28
CA ILE A 181 6.30 -12.29 -0.88
C ILE A 181 6.30 -13.73 -0.34
N GLY A 182 7.49 -14.32 -0.16
CA GLY A 182 7.65 -15.66 0.40
C GLY A 182 7.18 -15.77 1.86
N ALA A 183 7.42 -14.75 2.68
CA ALA A 183 6.93 -14.70 4.06
C ALA A 183 5.40 -14.57 4.08
N GLU A 184 4.82 -13.70 3.26
CA GLU A 184 3.36 -13.53 3.21
C GLU A 184 2.66 -14.78 2.64
N LEU A 185 3.24 -15.44 1.66
CA LEU A 185 2.78 -16.75 1.18
C LEU A 185 2.77 -17.82 2.29
N ALA A 186 3.78 -17.79 3.16
CA ALA A 186 3.95 -18.79 4.21
C ALA A 186 3.03 -18.52 5.41
N ASP A 187 2.94 -17.26 5.85
CA ASP A 187 2.51 -16.92 7.19
C ASP A 187 1.32 -15.93 7.25
N ASN A 188 0.99 -15.21 6.17
CA ASN A 188 -0.12 -14.25 6.20
C ASN A 188 -1.47 -14.98 6.31
N PRO A 189 -2.26 -14.77 7.38
CA PRO A 189 -3.49 -15.53 7.61
C PRO A 189 -4.54 -15.38 6.51
N PHE A 190 -4.64 -14.20 5.88
CA PHE A 190 -5.56 -13.96 4.76
C PHE A 190 -5.14 -14.77 3.54
N VAL A 191 -3.87 -14.63 3.13
CA VAL A 191 -3.30 -15.33 1.97
C VAL A 191 -3.39 -16.85 2.15
N ARG A 192 -3.10 -17.36 3.34
CA ARG A 192 -3.20 -18.80 3.63
C ARG A 192 -4.62 -19.33 3.46
N ILE A 193 -5.63 -18.61 3.94
CA ILE A 193 -7.03 -19.00 3.75
C ILE A 193 -7.45 -18.89 2.28
N TRP A 194 -7.11 -17.79 1.60
CA TRP A 194 -7.47 -17.60 0.18
C TRP A 194 -6.82 -18.64 -0.75
N ARG A 195 -5.66 -19.18 -0.35
CA ARG A 195 -5.00 -20.31 -1.02
C ARG A 195 -5.54 -21.69 -0.62
N GLY A 196 -6.49 -21.74 0.32
CA GLY A 196 -7.06 -22.99 0.84
C GLY A 196 -6.12 -23.79 1.74
N VAL A 197 -5.08 -23.15 2.29
CA VAL A 197 -4.16 -23.79 3.24
C VAL A 197 -4.82 -23.91 4.61
N ASP A 198 -5.49 -22.85 5.05
CA ASP A 198 -6.25 -22.80 6.30
C ASP A 198 -7.75 -22.65 6.02
N ALA A 199 -8.58 -23.05 6.98
CA ALA A 199 -10.03 -22.91 6.89
C ALA A 199 -10.51 -21.53 7.41
N THR A 200 -11.62 -21.05 6.88
CA THR A 200 -12.33 -19.87 7.43
C THR A 200 -12.99 -20.18 8.76
N GLY A 201 -13.14 -19.16 9.60
CA GLY A 201 -14.01 -19.17 10.77
C GLY A 201 -15.50 -19.00 10.44
N GLU A 202 -16.33 -19.20 11.46
CA GLU A 202 -17.80 -19.10 11.42
C GLU A 202 -18.36 -18.41 12.68
N GLU A 203 -17.57 -17.54 13.32
CA GLU A 203 -18.03 -16.86 14.54
C GLU A 203 -19.08 -15.79 14.19
N GLU A 204 -20.24 -15.85 14.83
CA GLU A 204 -21.28 -14.83 14.68
C GLU A 204 -20.91 -13.57 15.47
N VAL A 205 -20.91 -12.42 14.80
CA VAL A 205 -20.49 -11.13 15.33
C VAL A 205 -21.46 -10.03 14.89
N THR A 206 -21.30 -8.83 15.44
CA THR A 206 -21.99 -7.62 14.97
C THR A 206 -20.96 -6.60 14.50
N VAL A 207 -21.20 -5.98 13.34
CA VAL A 207 -20.36 -4.89 12.81
C VAL A 207 -21.26 -3.74 12.41
N TRP A 208 -21.04 -2.57 13.02
CA TRP A 208 -21.90 -1.37 12.83
C TRP A 208 -23.40 -1.64 13.04
N GLY A 209 -23.73 -2.49 14.02
CA GLY A 209 -25.11 -2.89 14.31
C GLY A 209 -25.74 -3.88 13.32
N ARG A 210 -24.98 -4.39 12.34
CA ARG A 210 -25.43 -5.42 11.40
C ARG A 210 -24.93 -6.81 11.82
N PRO A 211 -25.79 -7.85 11.85
CA PRO A 211 -25.36 -9.23 12.05
C PRO A 211 -24.43 -9.70 10.93
N ALA A 212 -23.34 -10.37 11.30
CA ALA A 212 -22.36 -10.87 10.35
C ALA A 212 -21.67 -12.14 10.87
N THR A 213 -21.01 -12.86 9.96
CA THR A 213 -20.14 -13.98 10.27
C THR A 213 -18.69 -13.54 10.06
N MET A 214 -17.85 -13.70 11.07
CA MET A 214 -16.41 -13.45 11.01
C MET A 214 -15.68 -14.66 10.46
N LYS A 215 -15.06 -14.48 9.28
CA LYS A 215 -14.29 -15.51 8.56
C LYS A 215 -12.83 -15.57 8.97
N LEU A 216 -12.28 -14.47 9.44
CA LEU A 216 -10.92 -14.41 9.98
C LEU A 216 -10.81 -13.30 11.02
N TRP A 217 -10.05 -13.59 12.08
CA TRP A 217 -9.55 -12.62 13.06
C TRP A 217 -8.04 -12.80 13.18
N ALA A 218 -7.27 -11.81 12.73
CA ALA A 218 -5.81 -11.86 12.67
C ALA A 218 -5.18 -10.65 13.37
N PRO A 219 -3.92 -10.73 13.83
CA PRO A 219 -3.15 -9.54 14.22
C PRO A 219 -3.06 -8.54 13.06
N ASP A 220 -3.05 -7.25 13.38
CA ASP A 220 -2.86 -6.17 12.42
C ASP A 220 -1.49 -5.49 12.61
N TYR A 221 -1.08 -4.63 11.67
CA TYR A 221 0.24 -3.99 11.70
C TYR A 221 0.42 -3.04 12.90
N ASP A 222 -0.66 -2.49 13.43
CA ASP A 222 -0.68 -1.51 14.53
C ASP A 222 -0.75 -2.16 15.93
N GLY A 223 -0.64 -3.49 16.00
CA GLY A 223 -0.80 -4.27 17.23
C GLY A 223 -2.25 -4.54 17.62
N GLY A 224 -3.22 -4.04 16.85
CA GLY A 224 -4.62 -4.39 16.93
C GLY A 224 -4.93 -5.69 16.18
N ASN A 225 -6.12 -5.74 15.59
CA ASN A 225 -6.58 -6.89 14.82
C ASN A 225 -7.24 -6.45 13.52
N LYS A 226 -7.17 -7.31 12.52
CA LYS A 226 -7.91 -7.18 11.26
C LYS A 226 -8.90 -8.33 11.16
N ALA A 227 -10.10 -8.03 10.65
CA ALA A 227 -11.17 -9.00 10.51
C ALA A 227 -11.69 -9.07 9.08
N TRP A 228 -11.91 -10.28 8.59
CA TRP A 228 -12.70 -10.55 7.39
C TRP A 228 -14.12 -10.92 7.82
N ILE A 229 -15.10 -10.16 7.34
CA ILE A 229 -16.49 -10.19 7.75
C ILE A 229 -17.37 -10.48 6.53
N VAL A 230 -18.39 -11.31 6.72
CA VAL A 230 -19.46 -11.55 5.74
C VAL A 230 -20.80 -11.18 6.37
N PHE A 231 -21.50 -10.18 5.83
CA PHE A 231 -22.77 -9.74 6.37
C PHE A 231 -23.90 -10.72 6.07
N GLY A 232 -24.66 -11.11 7.10
CA GLY A 232 -25.69 -12.15 6.96
C GLY A 232 -26.90 -11.74 6.12
N ASP A 233 -27.13 -10.43 5.97
CA ASP A 233 -28.27 -9.86 5.23
C ASP A 233 -28.06 -9.84 3.69
N SER A 234 -26.81 -9.75 3.25
CA SER A 234 -26.42 -9.43 1.88
C SER A 234 -25.41 -10.41 1.29
N GLY A 235 -24.65 -11.10 2.15
CA GLY A 235 -23.46 -11.85 1.73
C GLY A 235 -22.28 -10.96 1.35
N GLU A 236 -22.37 -9.65 1.57
CA GLU A 236 -21.29 -8.68 1.34
C GLU A 236 -20.07 -9.03 2.20
N GLU A 237 -18.91 -9.07 1.57
CA GLU A 237 -17.64 -9.38 2.21
C GLU A 237 -16.81 -8.09 2.38
N VAL A 238 -16.23 -7.91 3.56
CA VAL A 238 -15.40 -6.73 3.88
C VAL A 238 -14.21 -7.10 4.75
N ILE A 239 -13.13 -6.31 4.65
CA ILE A 239 -12.02 -6.31 5.59
C ILE A 239 -12.05 -5.02 6.40
N VAL A 240 -12.12 -5.15 7.72
CA VAL A 240 -12.22 -4.03 8.65
C VAL A 240 -11.23 -4.18 9.80
N GLY A 241 -10.88 -3.07 10.43
CA GLY A 241 -10.18 -3.09 11.71
C GLY A 241 -11.03 -3.77 12.79
N GLY A 242 -10.39 -4.54 13.66
CA GLY A 242 -11.04 -5.30 14.72
C GLY A 242 -11.78 -4.42 15.73
N SER A 243 -11.42 -3.14 15.82
CA SER A 243 -12.15 -2.13 16.60
C SER A 243 -13.59 -1.91 16.13
N GLN A 244 -13.93 -2.35 14.91
CA GLN A 244 -15.28 -2.27 14.35
C GLN A 244 -16.14 -3.50 14.65
N VAL A 245 -15.57 -4.54 15.26
CA VAL A 245 -16.22 -5.84 15.46
C VAL A 245 -16.63 -6.04 16.92
N GLU A 246 -17.93 -6.23 17.13
CA GLU A 246 -18.52 -6.59 18.41
C GLU A 246 -18.68 -8.11 18.49
N ARG A 247 -17.93 -8.75 19.41
CA ARG A 247 -17.95 -10.18 19.69
C ARG A 247 -18.76 -10.43 20.96
N SER A 248 -19.61 -11.47 20.95
CA SER A 248 -20.49 -11.83 22.07
C SER A 248 -19.77 -12.52 23.24
#